data_AF-A0A085BCL0-F1
#
_entry.id   AF-A0A085BCL0-F1
#
_cell.length_a   1.000
_cell.length_b   1.000
_cell.length_c   1.000
_cell.angle_alpha   90.00
_cell.angle_beta   90.00
_cell.angle_gamma   90.00
#
_symmetry.space_group_name_H-M   'P 1'
#
loop_
_entity.id
_entity.type
_entity.pdbx_description
1 polymer ?
#
loop_
_entity_poly.entity_id
_entity_poly.type
_entity_poly.pdbx_seq_one_letter_code
_entity_poly.pdbx_strand_id
1 'polypeptide(L)'
;MIYKNQELKNAILIVWQVSAVVSILILLVLFFVDEQKILSQLPVCEARKKGLECFLCGSTHAFIELKKLNFGSAFAFNKLSPFMFVLLILNSLFFLKYLFKNYKTKL
;
A
#
# COMPACT_ATOMS: atom_id res chain seq x y z
N MET A 1 17.31 -23.61 2.58
CA MET A 1 18.01 -23.43 1.28
C MET A 1 18.34 -21.96 0.97
N ILE A 2 17.50 -20.97 1.32
CA ILE A 2 17.79 -19.53 1.15
C ILE A 2 19.02 -19.04 1.96
N TYR A 3 19.31 -19.68 3.10
CA TYR A 3 20.33 -19.21 4.04
C TYR A 3 21.78 -19.27 3.52
N LYS A 4 22.10 -20.10 2.51
CA LYS A 4 23.47 -20.26 2.00
C LYS A 4 23.80 -19.36 0.80
N ASN A 5 22.80 -18.86 0.08
CA ASN A 5 23.03 -18.06 -1.13
C ASN A 5 22.95 -16.57 -0.81
N GLN A 6 24.12 -15.91 -0.78
CA GLN A 6 24.22 -14.48 -0.45
C GLN A 6 23.58 -13.58 -1.51
N GLU A 7 23.66 -13.96 -2.79
CA GLU A 7 23.05 -13.20 -3.88
C GLU A 7 21.53 -13.20 -3.77
N LEU A 8 20.94 -14.37 -3.45
CA LEU A 8 19.49 -14.48 -3.24
C LEU A 8 19.03 -13.63 -2.06
N LYS A 9 19.79 -13.60 -0.95
CA LYS A 9 19.47 -12.72 0.19
C LYS A 9 19.50 -11.25 -0.20
N ASN A 10 20.52 -10.82 -0.95
CA ASN A 10 20.63 -9.45 -1.42
C ASN A 10 19.48 -9.09 -2.36
N ALA A 11 19.11 -9.99 -3.29
CA ALA A 11 17.99 -9.78 -4.20
C ALA A 11 16.66 -9.62 -3.44
N ILE A 12 16.37 -10.51 -2.47
CA ILE A 12 15.17 -10.40 -1.63
C ILE A 12 15.15 -9.07 -0.87
N LEU A 13 16.30 -8.65 -0.31
CA LEU A 13 16.40 -7.40 0.40
C LEU A 13 16.09 -6.21 -0.51
N ILE A 14 16.65 -6.18 -1.73
CA ILE A 14 16.39 -5.12 -2.71
C ILE A 14 14.91 -5.07 -3.07
N VAL A 15 14.29 -6.21 -3.40
CA VAL A 15 12.86 -6.28 -3.73
C VAL A 15 12.00 -5.78 -2.57
N TRP A 16 12.35 -6.15 -1.34
CA TRP A 16 11.65 -5.67 -0.16
C TRP A 16 11.79 -4.14 0.00
N GLN A 17 12.99 -3.58 -0.17
CA GLN A 17 13.21 -2.14 -0.09
C GLN A 17 12.42 -1.38 -1.18
N VAL A 18 12.43 -1.87 -2.42
CA VAL A 18 11.65 -1.27 -3.52
C VAL A 18 10.16 -1.29 -3.20
N SER A 19 9.62 -2.44 -2.75
CA SER A 19 8.21 -2.53 -2.40
C SER A 19 7.83 -1.64 -1.21
N ALA A 20 8.73 -1.45 -0.24
CA ALA A 20 8.53 -0.53 0.87
C ALA A 20 8.52 0.94 0.44
N VAL A 21 9.42 1.34 -0.45
CA VAL A 21 9.41 2.70 -1.03
C VAL A 21 8.10 2.96 -1.78
N VAL A 22 7.66 2.01 -2.61
CA VAL A 22 6.36 2.11 -3.31
C VAL A 22 5.20 2.20 -2.31
N SER A 23 5.24 1.42 -1.22
CA SER A 23 4.21 1.47 -0.17
C SER A 23 4.11 2.85 0.46
N ILE A 24 5.26 3.47 0.79
CA ILE A 24 5.33 4.82 1.33
C ILE A 24 4.78 5.83 0.34
N LEU A 25 5.16 5.75 -0.95
CA LEU A 25 4.66 6.66 -1.97
C LEU A 25 3.13 6.59 -2.10
N ILE A 26 2.55 5.38 -2.09
CA ILE A 26 1.09 5.19 -2.11
C ILE A 26 0.43 5.87 -0.90
N LEU A 27 0.97 5.66 0.30
CA LEU A 27 0.44 6.28 1.52
C LEU A 27 0.59 7.80 1.48
N LEU A 28 1.73 8.33 1.02
CA LEU A 28 1.94 9.76 0.87
C LEU A 28 0.91 10.38 -0.08
N VAL A 29 0.67 9.76 -1.24
CA VAL A 29 -0.36 10.22 -2.16
C VAL A 29 -1.74 10.21 -1.47
N LEU A 30 -2.09 9.11 -0.81
CA LEU A 30 -3.41 8.98 -0.17
C LEU A 30 -3.64 10.03 0.94
N PHE A 31 -2.64 10.29 1.78
CA PHE A 31 -2.79 11.18 2.92
C PHE A 31 -2.61 12.66 2.58
N PHE A 32 -1.75 13.00 1.61
CA PHE A 32 -1.39 14.39 1.31
C PHE A 32 -2.03 14.95 0.03
N VAL A 33 -2.53 14.11 -0.88
CA VAL A 33 -3.24 14.57 -2.08
C VAL A 33 -4.75 14.64 -1.79
N ASP A 34 -5.38 15.67 -2.35
CA ASP A 34 -6.82 15.87 -2.27
C ASP A 34 -7.59 14.69 -2.90
N GLU A 35 -8.62 14.23 -2.21
CA GLU A 35 -9.39 13.06 -2.62
C GLU A 35 -10.11 13.25 -3.95
N GLN A 36 -10.62 14.46 -4.24
CA GLN A 36 -11.29 14.74 -5.50
C GLN A 36 -10.29 14.67 -6.67
N LYS A 37 -9.05 15.14 -6.44
CA LYS A 37 -7.98 14.98 -7.44
C LYS A 37 -7.67 13.51 -7.70
N ILE A 38 -7.54 12.70 -6.66
CA ILE A 38 -7.31 11.24 -6.80
C ILE A 38 -8.46 10.59 -7.58
N LEU A 39 -9.70 10.87 -7.18
CA LEU A 39 -10.89 10.26 -7.78
C LEU A 39 -11.12 10.73 -9.23
N SER A 40 -10.76 11.96 -9.57
CA SER A 40 -10.90 12.49 -10.94
C SER A 40 -10.02 11.79 -11.98
N GLN A 41 -8.93 11.16 -11.51
CA GLN A 41 -7.99 10.41 -12.36
C GLN A 41 -8.39 8.93 -12.50
N LEU A 42 -9.39 8.47 -11.74
CA LEU A 42 -9.83 7.09 -11.82
C LEU A 42 -10.67 6.88 -13.09
N PRO A 43 -10.37 5.83 -13.87
CA PRO A 43 -11.22 5.48 -14.99
C PRO A 43 -12.60 5.04 -14.49
N VAL A 44 -13.62 5.28 -15.31
CA VAL A 44 -14.98 4.82 -15.03
C VAL A 44 -14.98 3.30 -14.93
N CYS A 45 -15.43 2.77 -13.79
CA CYS A 45 -15.49 1.33 -13.58
C CYS A 45 -16.81 0.75 -14.13
N GLU A 46 -16.71 0.05 -15.26
CA GLU A 46 -17.84 -0.66 -15.84
C GLU A 46 -18.33 -1.84 -14.97
N ALA A 47 -17.44 -2.50 -14.23
CA ALA A 47 -17.83 -3.59 -13.32
C ALA A 47 -18.74 -3.07 -12.19
N ARG A 48 -18.40 -1.92 -11.61
CA ARG A 48 -19.18 -1.31 -10.52
C ARG A 48 -20.53 -0.76 -11.02
N LYS A 49 -20.61 -0.26 -12.25
CA LYS A 49 -21.90 0.07 -12.89
C LYS A 49 -22.83 -1.13 -12.98
N LYS A 50 -22.27 -2.33 -13.11
CA LYS A 50 -23.01 -3.60 -13.12
C LYS A 50 -23.21 -4.20 -11.71
N GLY A 51 -22.87 -3.46 -10.64
CA GLY A 51 -22.96 -3.94 -9.26
C GLY A 51 -21.93 -4.99 -8.87
N LEU A 52 -20.89 -5.20 -9.69
CA LEU A 52 -19.84 -6.18 -9.43
C LEU A 52 -18.68 -5.56 -8.65
N GLU A 53 -18.03 -6.36 -7.82
CA GLU A 53 -16.78 -5.97 -7.15
C GLU A 53 -15.67 -5.78 -8.20
N CYS A 54 -14.90 -4.70 -8.05
CA CYS A 54 -13.74 -4.41 -8.89
C CYS A 54 -12.49 -4.39 -8.02
N PHE A 55 -11.56 -5.30 -8.29
CA PHE A 55 -10.37 -5.45 -7.46
C PHE A 55 -9.56 -4.14 -7.38
N LEU A 56 -9.21 -3.54 -8.52
CA LEU A 56 -8.31 -2.37 -8.55
C LEU A 56 -9.01 -1.05 -8.19
N CYS A 57 -10.08 -0.71 -8.89
CA CYS A 57 -10.78 0.55 -8.68
C CYS A 57 -11.54 0.58 -7.34
N GLY A 58 -12.00 -0.57 -6.86
CA GLY A 58 -12.54 -0.71 -5.51
C GLY A 58 -11.49 -0.42 -4.43
N SER A 59 -10.21 -0.72 -4.69
CA SER A 59 -9.14 -0.45 -3.73
C SER A 59 -8.88 1.03 -3.50
N THR A 60 -8.87 1.87 -4.54
CA THR A 60 -8.66 3.33 -4.34
C THR A 60 -9.79 3.94 -3.52
N HIS A 61 -11.05 3.60 -3.82
CA HIS A 61 -12.18 4.04 -3.02
C HIS A 61 -12.11 3.49 -1.59
N ALA A 62 -11.76 2.21 -1.43
CA ALA A 62 -11.60 1.61 -0.11
C ALA A 62 -10.50 2.30 0.70
N PHE A 63 -9.37 2.66 0.09
CA PHE A 63 -8.27 3.34 0.77
C PHE A 63 -8.66 4.76 1.21
N ILE A 64 -9.45 5.48 0.40
CA ILE A 64 -10.01 6.79 0.79
C ILE A 64 -10.94 6.64 2.01
N GLU A 65 -11.81 5.62 2.02
CA GLU A 65 -12.66 5.36 3.18
C GLU A 65 -11.86 4.92 4.42
N LEU A 66 -10.80 4.14 4.24
CA LEU A 66 -9.90 3.72 5.32
C LEU A 66 -9.12 4.90 5.92
N LYS A 67 -8.70 5.86 5.10
CA LYS A 67 -8.14 7.15 5.56
C LYS A 67 -9.11 7.87 6.51
N LYS A 68 -10.42 7.76 6.28
CA LYS A 68 -11.50 8.34 7.10
C LYS A 68 -11.95 7.43 8.25
N LEU A 69 -11.27 6.30 8.47
CA LEU A 69 -11.65 5.26 9.44
C LEU A 69 -13.05 4.64 9.18
N ASN A 70 -13.55 4.72 7.95
CA ASN A 70 -14.83 4.15 7.55
C ASN A 70 -14.65 2.72 7.02
N PHE A 71 -14.40 1.79 7.93
CA PHE A 71 -14.12 0.38 7.59
C PHE A 71 -15.30 -0.32 6.92
N GLY A 72 -16.55 0.03 7.29
CA GLY A 72 -17.75 -0.58 6.69
C GLY A 72 -17.86 -0.27 5.20
N SER A 73 -17.69 1.00 4.83
CA SER A 73 -17.72 1.40 3.42
C SER A 73 -16.50 0.91 2.65
N ALA A 74 -15.33 0.89 3.28
CA ALA A 74 -14.13 0.32 2.68
C ALA A 74 -14.30 -1.16 2.32
N PHE A 75 -14.91 -1.95 3.23
CA PHE A 75 -15.16 -3.37 3.00
C PHE A 75 -16.18 -3.60 1.88
N ALA A 76 -17.17 -2.71 1.75
CA ALA A 76 -18.14 -2.73 0.65
C ALA A 76 -17.49 -2.42 -0.71
N PHE A 77 -16.44 -1.58 -0.75
CA PHE A 77 -15.71 -1.31 -1.99
C PHE A 77 -14.75 -2.42 -2.39
N ASN A 78 -14.00 -2.97 -1.43
CA ASN A 78 -13.12 -4.12 -1.66
C ASN A 78 -12.75 -4.76 -0.32
N LYS A 79 -13.18 -6.01 -0.12
CA LYS A 79 -12.99 -6.78 1.11
C LYS A 79 -11.53 -7.02 1.48
N LEU A 80 -10.63 -7.11 0.50
CA LEU A 80 -9.19 -7.32 0.72
C LEU A 80 -8.45 -6.02 1.05
N SER A 81 -9.03 -4.87 0.71
CA SER A 81 -8.34 -3.58 0.84
C SER A 81 -7.99 -3.18 2.27
N PRO A 82 -8.81 -3.43 3.31
CA PRO A 82 -8.39 -3.19 4.69
C PRO A 82 -7.12 -3.96 5.06
N PHE A 83 -7.01 -5.22 4.65
CA PHE A 83 -5.81 -6.03 4.90
C PHE A 83 -4.59 -5.47 4.15
N MET A 84 -4.74 -5.16 2.86
CA MET A 84 -3.67 -4.56 2.06
C MET A 84 -3.21 -3.21 2.63
N PHE A 85 -4.14 -2.38 3.08
CA PHE A 85 -3.84 -1.09 3.68
C PHE A 85 -2.97 -1.23 4.94
N VAL A 86 -3.32 -2.17 5.82
CA VAL A 86 -2.52 -2.49 7.00
C VAL A 86 -1.13 -3.01 6.61
N LEU A 87 -1.04 -3.89 5.60
CA LEU A 87 0.25 -4.37 5.11
C LEU A 87 1.14 -3.24 4.58
N LEU A 88 0.59 -2.27 3.84
CA LEU A 88 1.36 -1.12 3.36
C LEU A 88 1.89 -0.26 4.51
N ILE A 89 1.07 -0.03 5.54
CA ILE A 89 1.48 0.72 6.74
C ILE A 89 2.59 -0.04 7.47
N LEU A 90 2.39 -1.32 7.77
CA LEU A 90 3.38 -2.14 8.49
C LEU A 90 4.69 -2.25 7.71
N ASN A 91 4.62 -2.48 6.39
CA ASN A 91 5.79 -2.55 5.53
C ASN A 91 6.59 -1.23 5.57
N SER A 92 5.88 -0.10 5.51
CA SER A 92 6.48 1.23 5.61
C SER A 92 7.14 1.46 6.98
N LEU A 93 6.48 1.10 8.08
CA LEU A 93 7.01 1.23 9.44
C LEU A 93 8.26 0.35 9.65
N PHE A 94 8.25 -0.90 9.17
CA PHE A 94 9.40 -1.79 9.27
C PHE A 94 10.58 -1.28 8.45
N PHE A 95 10.33 -0.75 7.26
CA PHE A 95 11.39 -0.16 6.44
C PHE A 95 12.00 1.09 7.08
N LEU A 96 11.17 1.99 7.63
CA LEU A 96 11.66 3.15 8.38
C LEU A 96 12.51 2.71 9.58
N LYS A 97 12.04 1.74 10.37
CA LYS A 97 12.80 1.16 11.48
C LYS A 97 14.14 0.57 11.03
N TYR A 98 14.15 -0.13 9.89
CA TYR A 98 15.36 -0.67 9.28
C TYR A 98 16.36 0.43 8.89
N LEU A 99 15.89 1.50 8.24
CA LEU A 99 16.72 2.65 7.89
C LEU A 99 17.31 3.33 9.13
N PHE A 100 16.50 3.60 10.15
CA PHE A 100 16.98 4.24 11.39
C PHE A 100 18.00 3.38 12.12
N LYS A 101 17.80 2.05 12.16
CA LYS A 101 18.77 1.13 12.75
C LYS A 101 20.10 1.17 11.99
N ASN A 102 20.07 1.04 10.67
CA ASN A 102 21.27 1.04 9.85
C ASN A 102 21.99 2.39 9.84
N TYR A 103 21.27 3.51 9.91
CA TYR A 103 21.85 4.85 10.03
C TYR A 103 22.61 4.99 11.35
N LYS A 104 22.01 4.57 12.48
CA LYS A 104 22.67 4.60 13.80
C LYS A 104 23.90 3.69 13.90
N THR A 105 24.00 2.63 13.11
CA THR A 105 25.17 1.74 13.09
C THR A 105 26.33 2.30 12.24
N LYS A 106 26.08 3.31 11.39
CA LYS A 106 27.11 3.95 10.57
C LYS A 106 27.71 5.21 11.18
N LEU A 107 27.10 5.75 12.24
CA LEU A 107 27.59 6.89 13.01
C LEU A 107 28.49 6.39 14.15
#